data_AF-E1ZA00-F1
#
_entry.id   AF-E1ZA00-F1
#
_cell.length_a   1.000
_cell.length_b   1.000
_cell.length_c   1.000
_cell.angle_alpha   90.00
_cell.angle_beta   90.00
_cell.angle_gamma   90.00
#
_symmetry.space_group_name_H-M   'P 1'
#
loop_
_entity.id
_entity.type
_entity.pdbx_description
1 polymer ?
#
loop_
_entity_poly.entity_id
_entity_poly.type
_entity_poly.pdbx_seq_one_letter_code
_entity_poly.pdbx_strand_id
1 'polypeptide(L)'
;MPHSKAYLRWSHGDHGPEIAWCYVGSHNLSKAAWGCLELDASQLHICSYELGVLLLPRLEAAYRTSRWCGFSCTGGQPGAAAPRLAQAAAAAGAAGTAAVPSVRFLQWRQGDSQAAEMVQGQLGVPLPVPFHLPPVPYQLGGPVRDRVWAVDTPWEGLDSWECSVQQPHGRGAHYGLLEQDDWSDAAYLDELYDEQVEWLRREQQRPTQRRRL
;
A
#
# COMPACT_ATOMS: atom_id res chain seq x y z
N MET A 1 -6.92 -11.86 -1.45
CA MET A 1 -5.84 -11.70 -2.46
C MET A 1 -5.33 -10.27 -2.43
N PRO A 2 -4.05 -10.00 -2.70
CA PRO A 2 -3.50 -8.65 -2.67
C PRO A 2 -4.10 -7.79 -3.80
N HIS A 3 -4.69 -6.65 -3.44
CA HIS A 3 -5.10 -5.60 -4.38
C HIS A 3 -4.17 -4.38 -4.35
N SER A 4 -3.20 -4.35 -3.41
CA SER A 4 -2.15 -3.34 -3.34
C SER A 4 -1.08 -3.59 -4.41
N LYS A 5 -0.45 -2.52 -4.89
CA LYS A 5 0.66 -2.58 -5.85
C LYS A 5 1.88 -1.92 -5.23
N ALA A 6 2.98 -2.66 -5.18
CA ALA A 6 4.24 -2.17 -4.65
C ALA A 6 5.40 -2.62 -5.52
N TYR A 7 6.36 -1.73 -5.70
CA TYR A 7 7.57 -1.95 -6.48
C TYR A 7 8.73 -1.55 -5.59
N LEU A 8 9.76 -2.39 -5.50
CA LEU A 8 10.89 -2.11 -4.64
C LEU A 8 12.16 -2.70 -5.23
N ARG A 9 13.31 -2.20 -4.77
CA ARG A 9 14.61 -2.83 -4.99
C ARG A 9 15.14 -3.31 -3.66
N TRP A 10 15.43 -4.60 -3.57
CA TRP A 10 16.00 -5.20 -2.37
C TRP A 10 17.31 -5.93 -2.65
N SER A 11 18.07 -6.17 -1.58
CA SER A 11 19.28 -7.00 -1.58
C SER A 11 19.38 -7.78 -0.28
N HIS A 12 20.18 -8.85 -0.30
CA HIS A 12 20.61 -9.50 0.93
C HIS A 12 21.59 -8.57 1.66
N GLY A 13 21.22 -8.09 2.84
CA GLY A 13 22.14 -7.43 3.76
C GLY A 13 22.59 -8.38 4.88
N ASP A 14 23.55 -7.91 5.68
CA ASP A 14 24.15 -8.68 6.78
C ASP A 14 23.12 -9.17 7.82
N HIS A 15 22.02 -8.43 7.96
CA HIS A 15 20.99 -8.66 9.00
C HIS A 15 19.59 -8.96 8.42
N GLY A 16 19.51 -9.27 7.12
CA GLY A 16 18.26 -9.56 6.42
C GLY A 16 18.05 -8.72 5.15
N PRO A 17 16.86 -8.78 4.55
CA PRO A 17 16.55 -8.02 3.34
C PRO A 17 16.61 -6.50 3.59
N GLU A 18 17.49 -5.84 2.85
CA GLU A 18 17.60 -4.38 2.82
C GLU A 18 16.88 -3.84 1.58
N ILE A 19 16.20 -2.71 1.72
CA ILE A 19 15.38 -2.10 0.68
C ILE A 19 16.02 -0.76 0.29
N ALA A 20 16.44 -0.62 -0.96
CA ALA A 20 17.05 0.61 -1.46
C ALA A 20 16.01 1.72 -1.68
N TRP A 21 14.81 1.34 -2.09
CA TRP A 21 13.64 2.19 -2.29
C TRP A 21 12.37 1.34 -2.35
N CYS A 22 11.25 1.94 -1.97
CA CYS A 22 9.94 1.31 -2.04
C CYS A 22 8.93 2.28 -2.62
N TYR A 23 8.17 1.85 -3.62
CA TYR A 23 7.06 2.56 -4.22
C TYR A 23 5.77 1.82 -3.91
N VAL A 24 4.74 2.55 -3.47
CA VAL A 24 3.40 2.01 -3.25
C VAL A 24 2.40 2.93 -3.96
N GLY A 25 1.50 2.37 -4.77
CA GLY A 25 0.55 3.16 -5.53
C GLY A 25 -0.52 2.32 -6.21
N SER A 26 -1.22 2.93 -7.16
CA SER A 26 -2.30 2.30 -7.93
C SER A 26 -1.83 1.56 -9.20
N HIS A 27 -0.61 1.83 -9.67
CA HIS A 27 -0.06 1.31 -10.93
C HIS A 27 0.04 -0.23 -10.95
N ASN A 28 -0.84 -0.87 -11.72
CA ASN A 28 -0.62 -2.26 -12.16
C ASN A 28 0.60 -2.37 -13.09
N LEU A 29 1.10 -3.58 -13.30
CA LEU A 29 2.18 -3.83 -14.26
C LEU A 29 1.62 -3.80 -15.70
N SER A 30 1.34 -2.61 -16.22
CA SER A 30 0.79 -2.41 -17.55
C SER A 30 1.36 -1.15 -18.22
N LYS A 31 1.34 -1.14 -19.56
CA LYS A 31 1.71 0.05 -20.35
C LYS A 31 0.75 1.21 -20.15
N ALA A 32 -0.54 0.94 -19.89
CA ALA A 32 -1.51 1.99 -19.63
C ALA A 32 -1.15 2.81 -18.38
N ALA A 33 -0.69 2.12 -17.32
CA ALA A 33 -0.29 2.74 -16.06
C ALA A 33 1.12 3.38 -16.14
N TRP A 34 2.11 2.69 -16.68
CA TRP A 34 3.51 3.14 -16.67
C TRP A 34 3.95 3.94 -17.89
N GLY A 35 3.16 3.85 -18.96
CA GLY A 35 3.45 4.41 -20.27
C GLY A 35 4.32 3.54 -21.16
N CYS A 36 4.39 3.93 -22.43
CA CYS A 36 5.25 3.35 -23.45
C CYS A 36 5.92 4.49 -24.24
N LEU A 37 7.18 4.28 -24.64
CA LEU A 37 7.86 5.20 -25.54
C LEU A 37 7.35 5.01 -26.97
N GLU A 38 7.02 6.13 -27.63
CA GLU A 38 6.51 6.22 -28.99
C GLU A 38 7.31 7.27 -29.79
N LEU A 39 7.05 7.37 -31.10
CA LEU A 39 7.71 8.31 -32.01
C LEU A 39 9.24 8.33 -31.85
N ASP A 40 9.89 7.19 -32.11
CA ASP A 40 11.34 7.02 -31.97
C ASP A 40 11.88 7.44 -30.58
N ALA A 41 11.13 7.10 -29.53
CA ALA A 41 11.42 7.40 -28.13
C ALA A 41 11.42 8.91 -27.76
N SER A 42 10.81 9.75 -28.59
CA SER A 42 10.63 11.18 -28.30
C SER A 42 9.36 11.49 -27.50
N GLN A 43 8.42 10.54 -27.40
CA GLN A 43 7.15 10.70 -26.68
C GLN A 43 6.96 9.58 -25.66
N LEU A 44 6.55 9.92 -24.43
CA LEU A 44 6.05 8.96 -23.44
C LEU A 44 4.52 9.03 -23.41
N HIS A 45 3.85 7.96 -23.82
CA HIS A 45 2.39 7.87 -23.87
C HIS A 45 1.86 7.06 -22.69
N ILE A 46 0.97 7.64 -21.87
CA ILE A 46 0.34 7.06 -20.68
C ILE A 46 -1.18 7.15 -20.84
N CYS A 47 -1.91 6.09 -20.52
CA CYS A 47 -3.36 6.00 -20.77
C CYS A 47 -4.21 5.98 -19.49
N SER A 48 -3.61 5.89 -18.31
CA SER A 48 -4.31 5.82 -17.02
C SER A 48 -3.90 6.96 -16.09
N TYR A 49 -4.84 7.40 -15.24
CA TYR A 49 -4.52 8.23 -14.08
C TYR A 49 -4.11 7.34 -12.92
N GLU A 50 -2.89 7.53 -12.44
CA GLU A 50 -2.33 6.70 -11.40
C GLU A 50 -1.58 7.57 -10.39
N LEU A 51 -1.57 7.17 -9.13
CA LEU A 51 -0.89 7.90 -8.06
C LEU A 51 -0.19 6.93 -7.10
N GLY A 52 0.93 7.38 -6.55
CA GLY A 52 1.60 6.64 -5.48
C GLY A 52 2.65 7.48 -4.77
N VAL A 53 3.29 6.86 -3.80
CA VAL A 53 4.32 7.44 -2.95
C VAL A 53 5.63 6.67 -3.10
N LEU A 54 6.73 7.40 -3.20
CA LEU A 54 8.08 6.84 -3.27
C LEU A 54 8.83 7.10 -1.97
N LEU A 55 9.23 6.03 -1.31
CA LEU A 55 10.04 6.03 -0.11
C LEU A 55 11.51 5.87 -0.48
N LEU A 56 12.32 6.87 -0.14
CA LEU A 56 13.77 6.90 -0.36
C LEU A 56 14.48 7.13 0.99
N PRO A 57 15.58 6.42 1.30
CA PRO A 57 16.30 6.62 2.56
C PRO A 57 16.77 8.07 2.75
N ARG A 58 17.18 8.74 1.66
CA ARG A 58 17.56 10.16 1.69
C ARG A 58 16.40 11.09 2.06
N LEU A 59 15.19 10.82 1.55
CA LEU A 59 14.01 11.61 1.88
C LEU A 59 13.55 11.36 3.31
N GLU A 60 13.66 10.12 3.79
CA GLU A 60 13.41 9.76 5.18
C GLU A 60 14.40 10.45 6.13
N ALA A 61 15.69 10.48 5.79
CA ALA A 61 16.70 11.21 6.56
C ALA A 61 16.37 12.70 6.65
N ALA A 62 15.97 13.32 5.53
CA ALA A 62 15.53 14.71 5.49
C ALA A 62 14.28 14.94 6.37
N TYR A 63 13.26 14.08 6.24
CA TYR A 63 12.06 14.14 7.08
C TYR A 63 12.39 14.09 8.58
N ARG A 64 13.28 13.18 8.99
CA ARG A 64 13.69 13.01 10.40
C ARG A 64 14.52 14.15 10.98
N THR A 65 15.10 14.99 10.12
CA THR A 65 15.77 16.24 10.53
C THR A 65 14.82 17.44 10.51
N SER A 66 13.66 17.31 9.87
CA SER A 66 12.71 18.40 9.72
C SER A 66 11.92 18.67 11.01
N ARG A 67 11.37 19.88 11.13
CA ARG A 67 10.43 20.24 12.21
C ARG A 67 9.13 19.43 12.19
N TRP A 68 8.83 18.78 11.05
CA TRP A 68 7.61 18.00 10.83
C TRP A 68 7.80 16.51 11.16
N CYS A 69 9.00 16.10 11.58
CA CYS A 69 9.24 14.72 12.03
C CYS A 69 8.26 14.34 13.15
N GLY A 70 7.56 13.22 12.96
CA GLY A 70 6.53 12.74 13.88
C GLY A 70 5.12 13.26 13.57
N PHE A 71 4.92 13.98 12.46
CA PHE A 71 3.58 14.36 12.02
C PHE A 71 2.75 13.12 11.68
N SER A 72 1.53 13.04 12.21
CA SER A 72 0.54 12.04 11.86
C SER A 72 -0.85 12.68 11.82
N CYS A 73 -1.60 12.41 10.75
CA CYS A 73 -2.98 12.83 10.60
C CYS A 73 -4.00 11.79 11.12
N THR A 74 -3.54 10.62 11.57
CA THR A 74 -4.40 9.60 12.20
C THR A 74 -4.43 9.83 13.71
N GLY A 75 -5.51 10.39 14.24
CA GLY A 75 -5.66 10.59 15.69
C GLY A 75 -5.72 9.26 16.45
N GLY A 76 -4.98 9.15 17.55
CA GLY A 76 -5.16 8.08 18.54
C GLY A 76 -4.33 6.80 18.36
N GLN A 77 -3.58 6.64 17.27
CA GLN A 77 -2.48 5.67 17.24
C GLN A 77 -1.21 6.40 17.68
N PRO A 78 -0.42 5.88 18.64
CA PRO A 78 0.94 6.35 18.79
C PRO A 78 1.64 5.97 17.49
N GLY A 79 1.62 6.85 16.49
CA GLY A 79 2.58 6.79 15.40
C GLY A 79 3.91 6.89 16.13
N ALA A 80 4.58 5.74 16.31
CA ALA A 80 5.76 5.60 17.15
C ALA A 80 6.62 6.82 16.89
N ALA A 81 6.67 7.76 17.84
CA ALA A 81 7.06 9.13 17.58
C ALA A 81 8.42 9.05 16.89
N ALA A 82 8.45 9.25 15.57
CA ALA A 82 9.60 8.88 14.79
C ALA A 82 10.75 9.70 15.37
N PRO A 83 11.74 9.07 16.03
CA PRO A 83 12.73 9.84 16.74
C PRO A 83 13.46 10.68 15.70
N ARG A 84 13.67 11.96 16.03
CA ARG A 84 14.49 12.80 15.17
C ARG A 84 15.83 12.11 14.97
N LEU A 85 16.44 12.28 13.81
CA LEU A 85 17.67 11.57 13.46
C LEU A 85 18.79 11.82 14.48
N ALA A 86 18.90 13.06 14.99
CA ALA A 86 19.83 13.42 16.05
C ALA A 86 19.51 12.76 17.42
N GLN A 87 18.22 12.56 17.75
CA GLN A 87 17.80 11.88 18.98
C GLN A 87 18.13 10.38 18.90
N ALA A 88 17.89 9.75 17.76
CA ALA A 88 18.25 8.35 17.52
C ALA A 88 19.78 8.14 17.60
N ALA A 89 20.55 9.06 17.03
CA ALA A 89 22.01 9.04 17.11
C ALA A 89 22.54 9.20 18.55
N ALA A 90 21.97 10.15 19.31
CA ALA A 90 22.36 10.40 20.69
C ALA A 90 22.02 9.21 21.61
N ALA A 91 20.85 8.59 21.44
CA ALA A 91 20.43 7.40 22.18
C ALA A 91 21.37 6.21 21.96
N ALA A 92 22.03 6.12 20.79
CA ALA A 92 22.99 5.07 20.46
C ALA A 92 24.42 5.36 20.95
N GLY A 93 24.66 6.43 21.72
CA GLY A 93 25.98 6.75 22.26
C GLY A 93 26.99 7.28 21.24
N ALA A 94 26.54 7.71 20.04
CA ALA A 94 27.38 8.28 19.00
C ALA A 94 27.73 9.76 19.27
N ALA A 95 28.30 10.04 20.44
CA ALA A 95 28.68 11.38 20.88
C ALA A 95 30.10 11.74 20.39
N GLY A 96 30.21 12.19 19.14
CA GLY A 96 31.46 12.78 18.64
C GLY A 96 31.35 13.24 17.19
N THR A 97 31.28 14.57 16.96
CA THR A 97 31.38 15.28 15.66
C THR A 97 30.81 14.58 14.41
N ALA A 98 29.76 13.77 14.57
CA ALA A 98 29.44 12.73 13.60
C ALA A 98 28.53 13.27 12.49
N ALA A 99 28.92 12.96 11.25
CA ALA A 99 28.05 13.09 10.09
C ALA A 99 26.66 12.53 10.40
N VAL A 100 25.63 13.24 9.95
CA VAL A 100 24.22 12.80 10.08
C VAL A 100 24.13 11.33 9.68
N PRO A 101 23.68 10.41 10.57
CA PRO A 101 23.70 8.99 10.27
C PRO A 101 22.83 8.71 9.06
N SER A 102 23.35 7.92 8.13
CA SER A 102 22.60 7.53 6.94
C SER A 102 21.44 6.61 7.33
N VAL A 103 20.34 6.70 6.60
CA VAL A 103 19.15 5.86 6.79
C VAL A 103 19.25 4.66 5.86
N ARG A 104 18.77 3.50 6.31
CA ARG A 104 18.52 2.33 5.47
C ARG A 104 17.14 1.77 5.77
N PHE A 105 16.47 1.21 4.77
CA PHE A 105 15.19 0.53 4.96
C PHE A 105 15.39 -0.96 5.13
N LEU A 106 14.68 -1.54 6.09
CA LEU A 106 14.68 -2.96 6.38
C LEU A 106 13.26 -3.51 6.18
N GLN A 107 13.13 -4.76 5.77
CA GLN A 107 11.81 -5.40 5.79
C GLN A 107 11.34 -5.59 7.24
N TRP A 108 10.19 -5.02 7.58
CA TRP A 108 9.50 -5.36 8.82
C TRP A 108 8.79 -6.71 8.69
N ARG A 109 8.85 -7.54 9.75
CA ARG A 109 8.10 -8.80 9.84
C ARG A 109 7.10 -8.73 10.97
N GLN A 110 5.97 -9.42 10.80
CA GLN A 110 4.96 -9.49 11.84
C GLN A 110 5.57 -10.07 13.13
N GLY A 111 5.44 -9.34 14.24
CA GLY A 111 6.04 -9.68 15.53
C GLY A 111 7.31 -8.90 15.85
N ASP A 112 7.97 -8.29 14.87
CA ASP A 112 9.15 -7.45 15.08
C ASP A 112 8.75 -6.04 15.53
N SER A 113 9.70 -5.34 16.16
CA SER A 113 9.58 -3.91 16.47
C SER A 113 9.42 -3.08 15.20
N GLN A 114 8.48 -2.12 15.21
CA GLN A 114 8.36 -1.09 14.17
C GLN A 114 9.24 0.13 14.44
N ALA A 115 9.96 0.15 15.57
CA ALA A 115 10.82 1.27 15.91
C ALA A 115 12.04 1.33 14.97
N ALA A 116 12.44 2.55 14.63
CA ALA A 116 13.70 2.77 13.94
C ALA A 116 14.86 2.63 14.92
N GLU A 117 15.88 1.86 14.55
CA GLU A 117 16.98 1.49 15.43
C GLU A 117 18.33 1.73 14.76
N MET A 118 19.33 2.14 15.56
CA MET A 118 20.69 2.32 15.06
C MET A 118 21.37 0.96 14.93
N VAL A 119 21.80 0.62 13.71
CA VAL A 119 22.50 -0.62 13.42
C VAL A 119 23.73 -0.30 12.58
N GLN A 120 24.93 -0.68 13.07
CA GLN A 120 26.22 -0.43 12.39
C GLN A 120 26.44 1.04 11.98
N GLY A 121 25.96 2.00 12.78
CA GLY A 121 26.12 3.44 12.49
C GLY A 121 25.13 4.01 11.47
N GLN A 122 24.15 3.23 11.02
CA GLN A 122 23.03 3.67 10.19
C GLN A 122 21.71 3.55 10.94
N LEU A 123 20.75 4.42 10.65
CA LEU A 123 19.39 4.29 11.18
C LEU A 123 18.61 3.31 10.31
N GLY A 124 18.36 2.11 10.82
CA GLY A 124 17.48 1.11 10.22
C GLY A 124 16.02 1.50 10.46
N VAL A 125 15.29 1.74 9.38
CA VAL A 125 13.86 2.07 9.41
C VAL A 125 13.07 0.87 8.86
N PRO A 126 12.27 0.18 9.70
CA PRO A 126 11.44 -0.93 9.25
C PRO A 126 10.33 -0.46 8.30
N LEU A 127 10.18 -1.10 7.14
CA LEU A 127 9.09 -0.87 6.19
C LEU A 127 8.11 -2.05 6.20
N PRO A 128 6.80 -1.80 6.35
CA PRO A 128 5.77 -2.84 6.29
C PRO A 128 5.48 -3.22 4.82
N VAL A 129 6.36 -4.03 4.24
CA VAL A 129 6.15 -4.59 2.89
C VAL A 129 5.13 -5.74 3.01
N PRO A 130 4.05 -5.78 2.19
CA PRO A 130 2.95 -6.73 2.36
C PRO A 130 3.25 -8.16 1.87
N PHE A 131 4.53 -8.49 1.61
CA PHE A 131 4.99 -9.78 1.13
C PHE A 131 6.42 -10.05 1.64
N HIS A 132 6.82 -11.31 1.65
CA HIS A 132 8.14 -11.75 2.13
C HIS A 132 9.25 -11.50 1.11
N LEU A 133 10.48 -11.26 1.62
CA LEU A 133 11.70 -11.20 0.83
C LEU A 133 12.69 -12.27 1.34
N PRO A 134 13.34 -13.05 0.46
CA PRO A 134 13.13 -13.10 -0.99
C PRO A 134 11.72 -13.61 -1.40
N PRO A 135 11.21 -13.22 -2.58
CA PRO A 135 10.03 -13.86 -3.15
C PRO A 135 10.28 -15.35 -3.39
N VAL A 136 9.28 -16.19 -3.14
CA VAL A 136 9.33 -17.62 -3.43
C VAL A 136 9.02 -17.83 -4.91
N PRO A 137 9.92 -18.44 -5.71
CA PRO A 137 9.65 -18.73 -7.11
C PRO A 137 8.50 -19.75 -7.27
N TYR A 138 7.76 -19.62 -8.37
CA TYR A 138 6.72 -20.59 -8.73
C TYR A 138 7.31 -21.97 -8.96
N GLN A 139 6.64 -23.00 -8.47
CA GLN A 139 6.94 -24.41 -8.73
C GLN A 139 6.40 -24.82 -10.10
N LEU A 140 7.29 -24.80 -11.11
CA LEU A 140 6.90 -25.12 -12.49
C LEU A 140 6.95 -26.62 -12.81
N GLY A 141 7.57 -27.43 -11.94
CA GLY A 141 7.74 -28.88 -12.10
C GLY A 141 7.13 -29.67 -10.95
N GLY A 142 6.88 -30.96 -11.18
CA GLY A 142 6.24 -31.85 -10.19
C GLY A 142 4.75 -32.12 -10.48
N PRO A 143 4.09 -32.89 -9.58
CA PRO A 143 2.69 -33.29 -9.73
C PRO A 143 1.69 -32.14 -9.46
N VAL A 144 2.09 -31.15 -8.66
CA VAL A 144 1.36 -29.90 -8.43
C VAL A 144 2.20 -28.79 -9.04
N ARG A 145 1.59 -27.94 -9.88
CA ARG A 145 2.28 -26.86 -10.58
C ARG A 145 1.59 -25.54 -10.28
N ASP A 146 2.39 -24.54 -9.95
CA ASP A 146 1.89 -23.18 -9.78
C ASP A 146 1.48 -22.61 -11.14
N ARG A 147 0.35 -21.88 -11.14
CA ARG A 147 -0.19 -21.18 -12.30
C ARG A 147 -0.57 -19.77 -11.87
N VAL A 148 -0.33 -18.81 -12.75
CA VAL A 148 -0.79 -17.44 -12.54
C VAL A 148 -2.32 -17.44 -12.59
N TRP A 149 -2.95 -16.77 -11.64
CA TRP A 149 -4.39 -16.56 -11.66
C TRP A 149 -4.81 -15.79 -12.92
N ALA A 150 -5.82 -16.29 -13.61
CA ALA A 150 -6.44 -15.67 -14.77
C ALA A 150 -7.95 -15.85 -14.63
N VAL A 151 -8.67 -14.73 -14.70
CA VAL A 151 -10.13 -14.65 -14.45
C VAL A 151 -10.95 -15.44 -15.45
N ASP A 152 -10.47 -15.53 -16.69
CA ASP A 152 -11.11 -16.17 -17.84
C ASP A 152 -10.64 -17.61 -18.07
N THR A 153 -9.80 -18.13 -17.18
CA THR A 153 -9.29 -19.50 -17.26
C THR A 153 -10.14 -20.43 -16.42
N PRO A 154 -10.50 -21.64 -16.91
CA PRO A 154 -11.14 -22.64 -16.07
C PRO A 154 -10.17 -23.13 -14.99
N TRP A 155 -10.63 -23.13 -13.75
CA TRP A 155 -9.92 -23.67 -12.60
C TRP A 155 -10.64 -24.93 -12.09
N GLU A 156 -9.89 -26.01 -11.97
CA GLU A 156 -10.38 -27.27 -11.41
C GLU A 156 -10.18 -27.29 -9.89
N GLY A 157 -11.09 -27.98 -9.21
CA GLY A 157 -11.07 -28.13 -7.75
C GLY A 157 -12.00 -27.15 -7.05
N LEU A 158 -11.96 -27.23 -5.72
CA LEU A 158 -12.74 -26.39 -4.83
C LEU A 158 -11.80 -25.46 -4.06
N ASP A 159 -12.29 -24.27 -3.76
CA ASP A 159 -11.59 -23.32 -2.91
C ASP A 159 -11.71 -23.69 -1.42
N SER A 160 -11.23 -22.81 -0.53
CA SER A 160 -11.30 -23.03 0.93
C SER A 160 -12.72 -23.05 1.50
N TRP A 161 -13.73 -22.69 0.70
CA TRP A 161 -15.16 -22.68 1.05
C TRP A 161 -15.93 -23.79 0.32
N GLU A 162 -15.22 -24.76 -0.24
CA GLU A 162 -15.81 -25.87 -1.00
C GLU A 162 -16.57 -25.41 -2.26
N CYS A 163 -16.25 -24.24 -2.80
CA CYS A 163 -16.87 -23.66 -4.00
C CYS A 163 -15.97 -23.84 -5.23
N SER A 164 -16.58 -24.04 -6.40
CA SER A 164 -15.87 -24.01 -7.68
C SER A 164 -15.92 -22.60 -8.27
N VAL A 165 -15.08 -22.32 -9.28
CA VAL A 165 -15.14 -21.03 -9.99
C VAL A 165 -16.48 -20.83 -10.71
N GLN A 166 -17.12 -21.91 -11.17
CA GLN A 166 -18.42 -21.86 -11.84
C GLN A 166 -19.60 -21.79 -10.86
N GLN A 167 -19.39 -22.13 -9.59
CA GLN A 167 -20.39 -22.07 -8.52
C GLN A 167 -19.80 -21.33 -7.31
N PRO A 168 -19.64 -20.01 -7.39
CA PRO A 168 -19.06 -19.22 -6.31
C PRO A 168 -20.02 -19.11 -5.12
N HIS A 169 -19.48 -18.67 -3.99
CA HIS A 169 -20.21 -18.59 -2.73
C HIS A 169 -21.31 -17.50 -2.75
N GLY A 170 -22.57 -17.91 -2.87
CA GLY A 170 -23.72 -16.99 -2.80
C GLY A 170 -23.95 -16.19 -4.09
N ARG A 171 -25.09 -15.49 -4.17
CA ARG A 171 -25.62 -14.89 -5.40
C ARG A 171 -24.89 -13.62 -5.92
N GLY A 172 -23.73 -13.28 -5.41
CA GLY A 172 -22.97 -12.10 -5.87
C GLY A 172 -21.48 -12.16 -5.61
N ALA A 173 -20.94 -13.32 -5.20
CA ALA A 173 -19.50 -13.50 -5.16
C ALA A 173 -19.02 -13.94 -6.54
N HIS A 174 -18.06 -13.23 -7.10
CA HIS A 174 -17.45 -13.58 -8.37
C HIS A 174 -15.94 -13.59 -8.22
N TYR A 175 -15.30 -14.60 -8.80
CA TYR A 175 -13.84 -14.64 -8.93
C TYR A 175 -13.41 -13.82 -10.14
N GLY A 176 -13.61 -12.49 -10.18
CA GLY A 176 -13.34 -11.71 -11.39
C GLY A 176 -13.83 -10.27 -11.45
N LEU A 177 -13.74 -9.66 -12.65
CA LEU A 177 -14.20 -8.30 -12.94
C LEU A 177 -15.72 -8.21 -12.73
N LEU A 178 -16.13 -7.32 -11.83
CA LEU A 178 -17.51 -6.99 -11.45
C LEU A 178 -18.24 -6.09 -12.45
N GLU A 179 -17.62 -5.73 -13.58
CA GLU A 179 -18.14 -4.63 -14.42
C GLU A 179 -19.50 -4.91 -15.07
N GLN A 180 -19.96 -6.17 -15.14
CA GLN A 180 -21.26 -6.51 -15.73
C GLN A 180 -22.40 -6.67 -14.72
N ASP A 181 -22.12 -6.98 -13.44
CA ASP A 181 -23.16 -7.35 -12.47
C ASP A 181 -23.36 -6.31 -11.33
N ASP A 182 -22.45 -5.34 -11.15
CA ASP A 182 -22.52 -4.39 -10.01
C ASP A 182 -23.60 -3.30 -10.16
N TRP A 183 -24.21 -3.14 -11.33
CA TRP A 183 -25.23 -2.10 -11.56
C TRP A 183 -26.66 -2.63 -11.65
N SER A 184 -26.88 -3.94 -11.81
CA SER A 184 -28.23 -4.51 -11.89
C SER A 184 -28.81 -4.89 -10.53
N ASP A 185 -27.97 -5.15 -9.52
CA ASP A 185 -28.40 -5.54 -8.17
C ASP A 185 -28.28 -4.41 -7.14
N ALA A 186 -28.35 -3.16 -7.62
CA ALA A 186 -28.25 -1.93 -6.85
C ALA A 186 -29.53 -1.59 -6.04
N ALA A 187 -30.32 -2.57 -5.60
CA ALA A 187 -31.45 -2.33 -4.70
C ALA A 187 -31.01 -1.64 -3.39
N TYR A 188 -29.76 -1.87 -2.97
CA TYR A 188 -29.15 -1.23 -1.81
C TYR A 188 -28.76 0.25 -2.04
N LEU A 189 -28.47 0.65 -3.29
CA LEU A 189 -28.14 2.03 -3.63
C LEU A 189 -29.38 2.90 -3.78
N ASP A 190 -30.50 2.35 -4.26
CA ASP A 190 -31.78 3.06 -4.33
C ASP A 190 -32.28 3.45 -2.92
N GLU A 191 -32.20 2.55 -1.94
CA GLU A 191 -32.58 2.85 -0.55
C GLU A 191 -31.69 3.95 0.07
N LEU A 192 -30.37 3.88 -0.15
CA LEU A 192 -29.41 4.89 0.33
C LEU A 192 -29.61 6.25 -0.36
N TYR A 193 -29.95 6.25 -1.65
CA TYR A 193 -30.22 7.47 -2.41
C TYR A 193 -31.52 8.13 -1.93
N ASP A 194 -32.57 7.35 -1.71
CA ASP A 194 -33.84 7.85 -1.18
C ASP A 194 -33.70 8.39 0.25
N GLU A 195 -32.92 7.73 1.11
CA GLU A 195 -32.61 8.24 2.44
C GLU A 195 -31.83 9.57 2.40
N GLN A 196 -30.87 9.70 1.48
CA GLN A 196 -30.10 10.93 1.30
C GLN A 196 -30.95 12.08 0.76
N VAL A 197 -31.85 11.80 -0.19
CA VAL A 197 -32.77 12.79 -0.77
C VAL A 197 -33.78 13.26 0.28
N GLU A 198 -34.34 12.34 1.08
CA GLU A 198 -35.24 12.67 2.19
C GLU A 198 -34.52 13.40 3.33
N TRP A 199 -33.25 13.10 3.58
CA TRP A 199 -32.43 13.87 4.52
C TRP A 199 -32.21 15.31 4.02
N LEU A 200 -31.85 15.50 2.76
CA LEU A 200 -31.65 16.83 2.15
C LEU A 200 -32.94 17.67 2.15
N ARG A 201 -34.10 17.05 1.85
CA ARG A 201 -35.40 17.72 1.94
C ARG A 201 -35.72 18.19 3.35
N ARG A 202 -35.43 17.36 4.37
CA ARG A 202 -35.62 17.72 5.78
C ARG A 202 -34.72 18.87 6.20
N GLU A 203 -33.47 18.92 5.74
CA GLU A 203 -32.55 20.00 6.10
C GLU A 203 -32.92 21.33 5.45
N GLN A 204 -33.43 21.32 4.21
CA GLN A 204 -33.91 22.53 3.53
C GLN A 204 -35.20 23.12 4.15
N GLN A 205 -35.99 22.29 4.83
CA GLN A 205 -37.22 22.72 5.51
C GLN A 205 -36.98 23.17 6.96
N ARG A 206 -35.77 23.04 7.49
CA ARG A 206 -35.47 23.52 8.85
C ARG A 206 -35.51 25.05 8.89
N PRO A 207 -36.39 25.66 9.68
CA PRO A 207 -36.42 27.12 9.82
C PRO A 207 -35.12 27.58 10.49
N THR A 208 -34.37 28.43 9.80
CA THR A 208 -33.19 29.12 10.35
C THR A 208 -33.58 29.90 11.60
N GLN A 209 -33.31 29.36 12.78
CA GLN A 209 -33.29 30.16 14.00
C GLN A 209 -32.06 31.07 13.94
N ARG A 210 -32.24 32.26 13.37
CA ARG A 210 -31.30 33.37 13.56
C ARG A 210 -31.30 33.71 15.05
N ARG A 211 -30.30 33.21 15.80
CA ARG A 211 -29.92 33.79 17.09
C ARG A 211 -29.51 35.23 16.81
N ARG A 212 -30.37 36.17 17.20
CA ARG A 212 -29.99 37.57 17.34
C ARG A 212 -29.00 37.64 18.49
N LEU A 213 -27.78 38.09 18.21
CA LEU A 213 -26.86 38.63 19.20
C LEU A 213 -27.42 39.94 19.74
#